data_AF-N9P392-F1
#
_entry.id   AF-N9P392-F1
#
_cell.length_a   1.000
_cell.length_b   1.000
_cell.length_c   1.000
_cell.angle_alpha   90.00
_cell.angle_beta   90.00
_cell.angle_gamma   90.00
#
_symmetry.space_group_name_H-M   'P 1'
#
loop_
_entity.id
_entity.type
_entity.pdbx_description
1 polymer ?
#
loop_
_entity_poly.entity_id
_entity_poly.type
_entity_poly.pdbx_seq_one_letter_code
_entity_poly.pdbx_strand_id
1 'polypeptide(L)'
;MYRAIKYKIPVVTAWSAPGTALLVTLFPDISLNEAVAAYITSAVVIFFIGITGYFDKLLSWIPQEVAAGMMAGILLQFGLGLFTATDTMPYIVFGMLAVFLLAKRFSPRYAMVWVLIAGVVLSMLLGKINPVTADFSLAIPQFIAPEWTWSSTLNLALPLILVSLSGQFLPGMAIIKLSGYDMPAKPIISATSIASLAVACVGGITIVLASITAALCLGKDAHELKEKRYIAGVANGLFYILGGLFAGSIVMLFSLMPKELIAALAGLALLGAIATNISVAMGKESQRDAALITFLATASGMHFLGLSSVFWGICIGLVAHFLLSQKNRNAVPVTASDSKRV
;
A
#
# COMPACT_ATOMS: atom_id res chain seq x y z
N MET A 1 10.21 0.96 -13.06
CA MET A 1 10.38 1.57 -14.40
C MET A 1 10.17 0.57 -15.54
N TYR A 2 11.03 -0.44 -15.75
CA TYR A 2 10.92 -1.41 -16.87
C TYR A 2 9.52 -2.05 -17.01
N ARG A 3 8.93 -2.52 -15.90
CA ARG A 3 7.60 -3.13 -15.91
C ARG A 3 6.50 -2.15 -16.31
N ALA A 4 6.60 -0.91 -15.85
CA ALA A 4 5.59 0.10 -16.19
C ALA A 4 5.58 0.41 -17.68
N ILE A 5 6.76 0.42 -18.30
CA ILE A 5 6.93 0.61 -19.75
C ILE A 5 6.43 -0.62 -20.52
N LYS A 6 6.85 -1.83 -20.10
CA LYS A 6 6.50 -3.08 -20.80
C LYS A 6 5.00 -3.37 -20.79
N TYR A 7 4.34 -3.16 -19.67
CA TYR A 7 2.92 -3.48 -19.52
C TYR A 7 2.00 -2.28 -19.76
N LYS A 8 2.53 -1.06 -19.89
CA LYS A 8 1.76 0.20 -19.88
C LYS A 8 0.81 0.34 -18.67
N ILE A 9 1.22 -0.23 -17.53
CA ILE A 9 0.51 -0.20 -16.25
C ILE A 9 1.47 0.39 -15.21
N PRO A 10 1.08 1.33 -14.33
CA PRO A 10 1.95 1.83 -13.27
C PRO A 10 2.13 0.77 -12.18
N VAL A 11 2.97 -0.23 -12.46
CA VAL A 11 3.41 -1.24 -11.48
C VAL A 11 4.47 -0.58 -10.60
N VAL A 12 4.07 -0.22 -9.39
CA VAL A 12 4.93 0.44 -8.40
C VAL A 12 5.36 -0.57 -7.35
N THR A 13 6.66 -0.65 -7.12
CA THR A 13 7.29 -1.56 -6.16
C THR A 13 8.10 -0.77 -5.15
N ALA A 14 8.05 -1.14 -3.88
CA ALA A 14 8.78 -0.49 -2.79
C ALA A 14 9.27 -1.55 -1.79
N TRP A 15 9.84 -1.08 -0.67
CA TRP A 15 10.22 -1.94 0.45
C TRP A 15 8.98 -2.47 1.17
N SER A 16 9.14 -3.61 1.85
CA SER A 16 8.10 -4.18 2.69
C SER A 16 7.93 -3.37 3.98
N ALA A 17 6.96 -2.45 4.02
CA ALA A 17 6.75 -1.57 5.18
C ALA A 17 6.44 -2.35 6.50
N PRO A 18 5.47 -3.29 6.52
CA PRO A 18 5.32 -4.24 7.61
C PRO A 18 6.59 -5.01 7.96
N GLY A 19 7.37 -5.40 6.95
CA GLY A 19 8.66 -6.07 7.16
C GLY A 19 9.65 -5.20 7.92
N THR A 20 9.75 -3.91 7.56
CA THR A 20 10.58 -2.94 8.26
C THR A 20 10.09 -2.69 9.69
N ALA A 21 8.78 -2.61 9.91
CA ALA A 21 8.21 -2.44 11.25
C ALA A 21 8.57 -3.60 12.19
N LEU A 22 8.57 -4.84 11.68
CA LEU A 22 8.98 -6.02 12.46
C LEU A 22 10.43 -5.92 12.93
N LEU A 23 11.33 -5.37 12.12
CA LEU A 23 12.74 -5.21 12.51
C LEU A 23 12.89 -4.30 13.72
N VAL A 24 12.08 -3.25 13.83
CA VAL A 24 12.16 -2.29 14.94
C VAL A 24 11.98 -2.98 16.29
N THR A 25 11.15 -4.03 16.34
CA THR A 25 10.92 -4.82 17.56
C THR A 25 11.93 -5.94 17.78
N LEU A 26 12.70 -6.32 16.75
CA LEU A 26 13.65 -7.43 16.81
C LEU A 26 15.10 -6.97 17.03
N PHE A 27 15.41 -5.70 16.73
CA PHE A 27 16.70 -5.11 17.08
C PHE A 27 16.70 -4.64 18.55
N PRO A 28 17.80 -4.87 19.30
CA PRO A 28 19.11 -5.35 18.85
C PRO A 28 19.31 -6.87 18.91
N ASP A 29 18.29 -7.64 19.28
CA ASP A 29 18.41 -9.08 19.55
C ASP A 29 18.76 -9.93 18.32
N ILE A 30 18.44 -9.45 17.12
CA ILE A 30 18.83 -10.06 15.84
C ILE A 30 20.05 -9.33 15.23
N SER A 31 21.03 -10.10 14.74
CA SER A 31 22.17 -9.51 14.04
C SER A 31 21.79 -9.04 12.62
N LEU A 32 22.58 -8.12 12.05
CA LEU A 32 22.38 -7.68 10.67
C LEU A 32 22.58 -8.84 9.67
N ASN A 33 23.53 -9.73 9.95
CA ASN A 33 23.82 -10.93 9.16
C ASN A 33 22.63 -11.90 9.16
N GLU A 34 21.99 -12.06 10.32
CA GLU A 34 20.77 -12.85 10.47
C GLU A 34 19.58 -12.23 9.74
N ALA A 35 19.43 -10.90 9.79
CA ALA A 35 18.40 -10.20 9.04
C ALA A 35 18.55 -10.39 7.51
N VAL A 36 19.79 -10.32 7.00
CA VAL A 36 20.10 -10.60 5.59
C VAL A 36 19.74 -12.04 5.20
N ALA A 37 20.08 -13.02 6.04
CA ALA A 37 19.69 -14.42 5.80
C ALA A 37 18.16 -14.61 5.76
N ALA A 38 17.43 -13.91 6.63
CA ALA A 38 15.97 -13.91 6.63
C ALA A 38 15.38 -13.27 5.37
N TYR A 39 15.97 -12.19 4.84
CA TYR A 39 15.55 -11.58 3.57
C TYR A 39 15.78 -12.51 2.38
N ILE A 40 16.93 -13.18 2.33
CA ILE A 40 17.23 -14.17 1.29
C ILE A 40 16.20 -15.30 1.35
N THR A 41 15.99 -15.88 2.53
CA THR A 41 15.02 -16.95 2.75
C THR A 41 13.61 -16.54 2.32
N SER A 42 13.18 -15.34 2.72
CA SER A 42 11.87 -14.80 2.35
C SER A 42 11.72 -14.62 0.84
N ALA A 43 12.73 -14.04 0.19
CA ALA A 43 12.72 -13.81 -1.25
C ALA A 43 12.72 -15.13 -2.04
N VAL A 44 13.45 -16.16 -1.59
CA VAL A 44 13.40 -17.50 -2.20
C VAL A 44 11.99 -18.11 -2.08
N VAL A 45 11.41 -18.11 -0.87
CA VAL A 45 10.08 -18.70 -0.65
C VAL A 45 8.99 -17.96 -1.45
N ILE A 46 9.00 -16.62 -1.43
CA ILE A 46 8.05 -15.81 -2.20
C ILE A 46 8.26 -16.00 -3.71
N PHE A 47 9.50 -16.17 -4.17
CA PHE A 47 9.79 -16.50 -5.58
C PHE A 47 9.12 -17.82 -5.98
N PHE A 48 9.28 -18.87 -5.17
CA PHE A 48 8.65 -20.17 -5.41
C PHE A 48 7.13 -20.07 -5.42
N ILE A 49 6.54 -19.35 -4.47
CA ILE A 49 5.09 -19.08 -4.46
C ILE A 49 4.67 -18.35 -5.74
N GLY A 50 5.44 -17.35 -6.19
CA GLY A 50 5.18 -16.59 -7.40
C GLY A 50 5.19 -17.44 -8.67
N ILE A 51 6.20 -18.29 -8.85
CA ILE A 51 6.31 -19.11 -10.08
C ILE A 51 5.21 -20.16 -10.20
N THR A 52 4.66 -20.63 -9.08
CA THR A 52 3.58 -21.64 -9.07
C THR A 52 2.29 -21.14 -9.70
N GLY A 53 2.04 -19.82 -9.69
CA GLY A 53 0.78 -19.24 -10.17
C GLY A 53 -0.43 -19.46 -9.24
N TYR A 54 -0.27 -20.11 -8.08
CA TYR A 54 -1.37 -20.28 -7.12
C TYR A 54 -1.91 -18.95 -6.59
N PHE A 55 -1.05 -17.92 -6.52
CA PHE A 55 -1.45 -16.59 -6.09
C PHE A 55 -2.49 -15.95 -7.03
N ASP A 56 -2.34 -16.15 -8.34
CA ASP A 56 -3.32 -15.70 -9.34
C ASP A 56 -4.69 -16.37 -9.13
N LYS A 57 -4.68 -17.68 -8.80
CA LYS A 57 -5.89 -18.43 -8.49
C LYS A 57 -6.58 -17.88 -7.23
N LEU A 58 -5.82 -17.61 -6.16
CA LEU A 58 -6.35 -17.01 -4.94
C LEU A 58 -6.99 -15.63 -5.21
N LEU A 59 -6.33 -14.78 -6.00
CA LEU A 59 -6.84 -13.45 -6.35
C LEU A 59 -8.12 -13.51 -7.20
N SER A 60 -8.28 -14.57 -8.00
CA SER A 60 -9.50 -14.75 -8.81
C SER A 60 -10.74 -15.03 -7.97
N TRP A 61 -10.58 -15.57 -6.76
CA TRP A 61 -11.68 -15.85 -5.83
C TRP A 61 -12.20 -14.63 -5.09
N ILE A 62 -11.48 -13.51 -5.12
CA ILE A 62 -11.84 -12.31 -4.35
C ILE A 62 -12.79 -11.44 -5.17
N PRO A 63 -14.04 -11.23 -4.71
CA PRO A 63 -14.97 -10.31 -5.34
C PRO A 63 -14.42 -8.88 -5.37
N GLN A 64 -14.82 -8.13 -6.39
CA GLN A 64 -14.35 -6.76 -6.59
C GLN A 64 -14.69 -5.86 -5.40
N GLU A 65 -15.89 -6.01 -4.83
CA GLU A 65 -16.40 -5.20 -3.74
C GLU A 65 -15.65 -5.49 -2.43
N VAL A 66 -15.33 -6.75 -2.16
CA VAL A 66 -14.49 -7.18 -1.02
C VAL A 66 -13.07 -6.63 -1.17
N ALA A 67 -12.47 -6.76 -2.35
CA ALA A 67 -11.14 -6.19 -2.62
C ALA A 67 -11.12 -4.65 -2.42
N ALA A 68 -12.17 -3.95 -2.86
CA ALA A 68 -12.30 -2.52 -2.66
C ALA A 68 -12.51 -2.16 -1.18
N GLY A 69 -13.29 -2.95 -0.43
CA GLY A 69 -13.46 -2.81 1.01
C GLY A 69 -12.15 -2.93 1.77
N MET A 70 -11.32 -3.93 1.43
CA MET A 70 -9.97 -4.07 1.97
C MET A 70 -9.12 -2.83 1.69
N MET A 71 -9.06 -2.39 0.42
CA MET A 71 -8.27 -1.21 0.05
C MET A 71 -8.76 0.05 0.76
N ALA A 72 -10.08 0.26 0.86
CA ALA A 72 -10.64 1.36 1.62
C ALA A 72 -10.22 1.31 3.10
N GLY A 73 -10.18 0.13 3.72
CA GLY A 73 -9.79 -0.03 5.12
C GLY A 73 -8.31 0.29 5.36
N ILE A 74 -7.42 -0.17 4.47
CA ILE A 74 -5.98 0.18 4.53
C ILE A 74 -5.80 1.69 4.42
N LEU A 75 -6.46 2.31 3.44
CA LEU A 75 -6.30 3.73 3.16
C LEU A 75 -6.96 4.63 4.22
N LEU A 76 -8.02 4.15 4.89
CA LEU A 76 -8.72 4.88 5.95
C LEU A 76 -7.78 5.28 7.08
N GLN A 77 -6.82 4.43 7.45
CA GLN A 77 -5.88 4.72 8.54
C GLN A 77 -5.07 6.00 8.28
N PHE A 78 -4.70 6.27 7.02
CA PHE A 78 -4.03 7.51 6.63
C PHE A 78 -4.98 8.72 6.69
N GLY A 79 -6.24 8.52 6.29
CA GLY A 79 -7.28 9.55 6.40
C GLY A 79 -7.57 9.92 7.86
N LEU A 80 -7.63 8.94 8.76
CA LEU A 80 -7.76 9.18 10.20
C LEU A 80 -6.50 9.86 10.76
N GLY A 81 -5.31 9.40 10.35
CA GLY A 81 -4.02 9.99 10.75
C GLY A 81 -3.89 11.48 10.44
N LEU A 82 -4.49 11.96 9.35
CA LEU A 82 -4.58 13.39 9.04
C LEU A 82 -5.32 14.16 10.13
N PHE A 83 -6.48 13.66 10.59
CA PHE A 83 -7.29 14.37 11.57
C PHE A 83 -6.81 14.17 13.01
N THR A 84 -6.25 13.00 13.36
CA THR A 84 -5.66 12.81 14.69
C THR A 84 -4.39 13.66 14.89
N ALA A 85 -3.69 14.02 13.80
CA ALA A 85 -2.59 14.99 13.87
C ALA A 85 -3.04 16.41 14.32
N THR A 86 -4.35 16.71 14.29
CA THR A 86 -4.87 18.00 14.81
C THR A 86 -4.80 18.10 16.33
N ASP A 87 -4.73 16.97 17.04
CA ASP A 87 -4.64 16.96 18.50
C ASP A 87 -3.37 17.67 19.00
N THR A 88 -2.28 17.61 18.22
CA THR A 88 -0.99 18.22 18.56
C THR A 88 -0.64 19.43 17.70
N MET A 89 -1.04 19.48 16.42
CA MET A 89 -0.69 20.57 15.49
C MET A 89 -1.87 21.07 14.64
N PRO A 90 -2.93 21.62 15.24
CA PRO A 90 -4.17 21.96 14.53
C PRO A 90 -3.96 23.02 13.44
N TYR A 91 -3.17 24.05 13.69
CA TYR A 91 -2.95 25.14 12.72
C TYR A 91 -2.26 24.68 11.44
N ILE A 92 -1.27 23.77 11.55
CA ILE A 92 -0.57 23.22 10.40
C ILE A 92 -1.52 22.35 9.59
N VAL A 93 -2.23 21.44 10.26
CA VAL A 93 -3.15 20.50 9.61
C VAL A 93 -4.32 21.22 8.92
N PHE A 94 -5.01 22.12 9.63
CA PHE A 94 -6.12 22.88 9.05
C PHE A 94 -5.67 23.86 7.98
N GLY A 95 -4.47 24.46 8.12
CA GLY A 95 -3.87 25.29 7.07
C GLY A 95 -3.58 24.48 5.80
N MET A 96 -2.99 23.30 5.94
CA MET A 96 -2.76 22.37 4.83
C MET A 96 -4.07 21.90 4.19
N LEU A 97 -5.10 21.61 4.99
CA LEU A 97 -6.43 21.25 4.48
C LEU A 97 -7.09 22.40 3.72
N ALA A 98 -7.01 23.64 4.23
CA ALA A 98 -7.54 24.81 3.54
C ALA A 98 -6.86 25.03 2.18
N VAL A 99 -5.51 24.95 2.15
CA VAL A 99 -4.74 25.03 0.90
C VAL A 99 -5.08 23.88 -0.04
N PHE A 100 -5.25 22.66 0.48
CA PHE A 100 -5.68 21.53 -0.33
C PHE A 100 -7.03 21.79 -1.01
N LEU A 101 -8.03 22.29 -0.29
CA LEU A 101 -9.36 22.57 -0.82
C LEU A 101 -9.33 23.69 -1.88
N LEU A 102 -8.60 24.77 -1.62
CA LEU A 102 -8.42 25.86 -2.57
C LEU A 102 -7.67 25.38 -3.82
N ALA A 103 -6.57 24.65 -3.64
CA ALA A 103 -5.80 24.14 -4.75
C ALA A 103 -6.59 23.08 -5.55
N LYS A 104 -7.42 22.26 -4.90
CA LYS A 104 -8.30 21.32 -5.59
C LYS A 104 -9.35 22.03 -6.46
N ARG A 105 -9.76 23.25 -6.10
CA ARG A 105 -10.67 24.09 -6.90
C ARG A 105 -9.97 24.77 -8.07
N PHE A 106 -8.81 25.37 -7.86
CA PHE A 106 -8.15 26.24 -8.85
C PHE A 106 -7.02 25.58 -9.64
N SER A 107 -6.35 24.59 -9.04
CA SER A 107 -5.19 23.91 -9.61
C SER A 107 -5.12 22.43 -9.17
N PRO A 108 -6.13 21.58 -9.53
CA PRO A 108 -6.23 20.21 -9.03
C PRO A 108 -4.96 19.38 -9.23
N ARG A 109 -4.30 19.58 -10.38
CA ARG A 109 -3.08 18.88 -10.78
C ARG A 109 -1.88 19.15 -9.86
N TYR A 110 -1.82 20.33 -9.24
CA TYR A 110 -0.70 20.75 -8.37
C TYR A 110 -1.11 20.84 -6.90
N ALA A 111 -2.29 20.33 -6.53
CA ALA A 111 -2.82 20.47 -5.17
C ALA A 111 -1.84 19.98 -4.10
N MET A 112 -1.25 18.80 -4.28
CA MET A 112 -0.29 18.27 -3.30
C MET A 112 1.02 19.06 -3.22
N VAL A 113 1.45 19.70 -4.30
CA VAL A 113 2.63 20.59 -4.28
C VAL A 113 2.35 21.81 -3.41
N TRP A 114 1.17 22.42 -3.59
CA TRP A 114 0.74 23.55 -2.76
C TRP A 114 0.59 23.19 -1.28
N VAL A 115 0.04 22.01 -0.99
CA VAL A 115 -0.08 21.51 0.39
C VAL A 115 1.30 21.31 1.04
N LEU A 116 2.26 20.75 0.32
CA LEU A 116 3.63 20.59 0.83
C LEU A 116 4.28 21.94 1.13
N ILE A 117 4.20 22.90 0.19
CA ILE A 117 4.74 24.24 0.39
C ILE A 117 4.10 24.90 1.60
N ALA A 118 2.76 24.83 1.73
CA ALA A 118 2.05 25.39 2.86
C ALA A 118 2.46 24.73 4.19
N GLY A 119 2.58 23.40 4.23
CA GLY A 119 3.02 22.68 5.42
C GLY A 119 4.43 23.11 5.87
N VAL A 120 5.37 23.21 4.93
CA VAL A 120 6.74 23.64 5.22
C VAL A 120 6.76 25.09 5.73
N VAL A 121 6.09 26.01 5.04
CA VAL A 121 6.03 27.43 5.42
C VAL A 121 5.38 27.60 6.79
N LEU A 122 4.26 26.93 7.06
CA LEU A 122 3.59 26.98 8.37
C LEU A 122 4.48 26.39 9.47
N SER A 123 5.20 25.30 9.19
CA SER A 123 6.13 24.70 10.15
C SER A 123 7.30 25.63 10.47
N MET A 124 7.82 26.36 9.46
CA MET A 124 8.85 27.38 9.64
C MET A 124 8.34 28.54 10.51
N LEU A 125 7.18 29.11 10.15
CA LEU A 125 6.61 30.26 10.85
C LEU A 125 6.26 29.96 12.31
N LEU A 126 5.82 28.73 12.59
CA LEU A 126 5.45 28.28 13.93
C LEU A 126 6.64 27.72 14.74
N GLY A 127 7.86 27.74 14.18
CA GLY A 127 9.07 27.24 14.85
C GLY A 127 9.00 25.74 15.17
N LYS A 128 8.30 24.95 14.35
CA LYS A 128 8.10 23.50 14.56
C LYS A 128 9.07 22.63 13.76
N ILE A 129 10.03 23.23 13.07
CA ILE A 129 11.09 22.48 12.39
C ILE A 129 12.07 21.94 13.41
N ASN A 130 12.37 20.65 13.32
CA ASN A 130 13.37 20.02 14.18
C ASN A 130 14.77 20.45 13.71
N PRO A 131 15.68 20.85 14.61
CA PRO A 131 17.07 21.07 14.25
C PRO A 131 17.73 19.72 13.93
N VAL A 132 18.39 19.62 12.78
CA VAL A 132 19.15 18.42 12.38
C VAL A 132 20.52 18.86 11.89
N THR A 133 21.57 18.14 12.29
CA THR A 133 22.93 18.35 11.77
C THR A 133 23.02 17.89 10.32
N ALA A 134 23.45 18.79 9.44
CA ALA A 134 23.50 18.54 8.02
C ALA A 134 24.79 17.79 7.62
N ASP A 135 24.80 16.47 7.81
CA ASP A 135 25.86 15.61 7.28
C ASP A 135 25.42 14.99 5.95
N PHE A 136 26.00 15.47 4.87
CA PHE A 136 25.80 14.89 3.54
C PHE A 136 26.70 13.66 3.39
N SER A 137 26.09 12.47 3.39
CA SER A 137 26.77 11.21 3.11
C SER A 137 26.12 10.51 1.92
N LEU A 138 26.94 10.02 0.98
CA LEU A 138 26.48 9.14 -0.07
C LEU A 138 26.28 7.73 0.50
N ALA A 139 25.16 7.07 0.17
CA ALA A 139 24.93 5.69 0.57
C ALA A 139 25.76 4.74 -0.32
N ILE A 140 26.80 4.11 0.26
CA ILE A 140 27.64 3.13 -0.43
C ILE A 140 27.20 1.73 -0.02
N PRO A 141 26.76 0.86 -0.95
CA PRO A 141 26.41 -0.51 -0.63
C PRO A 141 27.61 -1.27 -0.08
N GLN A 142 27.47 -1.85 1.11
CA GLN A 142 28.48 -2.73 1.70
C GLN A 142 27.96 -4.16 1.69
N PHE A 143 28.85 -5.10 1.37
CA PHE A 143 28.50 -6.51 1.40
C PHE A 143 28.36 -7.00 2.85
N ILE A 144 27.24 -7.65 3.15
CA ILE A 144 26.94 -8.25 4.44
C ILE A 144 26.76 -9.75 4.22
N ALA A 145 27.62 -10.55 4.85
CA ALA A 145 27.56 -12.00 4.76
C ALA A 145 26.31 -12.54 5.51
N PRO A 146 25.46 -13.37 4.89
CA PRO A 146 24.29 -13.93 5.57
C PRO A 146 24.68 -14.97 6.63
N GLU A 147 23.96 -14.96 7.74
CA GLU A 147 24.07 -15.96 8.81
C GLU A 147 22.69 -16.61 9.06
N TRP A 148 22.56 -17.89 8.72
CA TRP A 148 21.28 -18.60 8.90
C TRP A 148 21.17 -19.17 10.30
N THR A 149 20.12 -18.77 11.01
CA THR A 149 19.75 -19.33 12.30
C THR A 149 18.28 -19.74 12.29
N TRP A 150 17.93 -20.65 13.19
CA TRP A 150 16.53 -21.04 13.37
C TRP A 150 15.69 -19.85 13.88
N SER A 151 16.29 -19.02 14.73
CA SER A 151 15.68 -17.80 15.24
C SER A 151 15.33 -16.82 14.11
N SER A 152 16.29 -16.50 13.23
CA SER A 152 16.04 -15.55 12.13
C SER A 152 15.00 -16.06 11.14
N THR A 153 14.95 -17.37 10.93
CA THR A 153 13.94 -18.00 10.07
C THR A 153 12.54 -17.91 10.69
N LEU A 154 12.39 -18.30 11.96
CA LEU A 154 11.08 -18.33 12.62
C LEU A 154 10.55 -16.94 13.00
N ASN A 155 11.42 -16.06 13.50
CA ASN A 155 11.02 -14.78 14.09
C ASN A 155 10.99 -13.64 13.06
N LEU A 156 11.74 -13.76 11.96
CA LEU A 156 11.77 -12.74 10.92
C LEU A 156 11.30 -13.26 9.56
N ALA A 157 11.93 -14.31 9.01
CA ALA A 157 11.63 -14.74 7.64
C ALA A 157 10.16 -15.18 7.45
N LEU A 158 9.66 -16.05 8.33
CA LEU A 158 8.28 -16.53 8.26
C LEU A 158 7.26 -15.38 8.42
N PRO A 159 7.30 -14.54 9.48
CA PRO A 159 6.45 -13.37 9.58
C PRO A 159 6.56 -12.45 8.36
N LEU A 160 7.77 -12.18 7.87
CA LEU A 160 8.03 -11.33 6.72
C LEU A 160 7.36 -11.86 5.44
N ILE A 161 7.42 -13.17 5.19
CA ILE A 161 6.72 -13.82 4.06
C ILE A 161 5.21 -13.60 4.19
N LEU A 162 4.64 -13.88 5.36
CA LEU A 162 3.21 -13.78 5.62
C LEU A 162 2.70 -12.34 5.45
N VAL A 163 3.37 -11.35 6.06
CA VAL A 163 2.95 -9.94 5.96
C VAL A 163 3.21 -9.36 4.57
N SER A 164 4.21 -9.84 3.84
CA SER A 164 4.48 -9.39 2.47
C SER A 164 3.42 -9.91 1.50
N LEU A 165 3.06 -11.19 1.58
CA LEU A 165 2.03 -11.79 0.74
C LEU A 165 0.65 -11.20 1.04
N SER A 166 0.27 -11.17 2.32
CA SER A 166 -1.07 -10.72 2.74
C SER A 166 -1.25 -9.20 2.74
N GLY A 167 -0.23 -8.45 3.18
CA GLY A 167 -0.32 -7.02 3.40
C GLY A 167 0.08 -6.16 2.20
N GLN A 168 0.83 -6.71 1.22
CA GLN A 168 1.36 -5.89 0.12
C GLN A 168 1.18 -6.52 -1.26
N PHE A 169 1.50 -7.79 -1.47
CA PHE A 169 1.21 -8.41 -2.77
C PHE A 169 -0.28 -8.51 -3.04
N LEU A 170 -1.06 -8.96 -2.05
CA LEU A 170 -2.50 -9.15 -2.21
C LEU A 170 -3.25 -7.83 -2.45
N PRO A 171 -3.07 -6.77 -1.62
CA PRO A 171 -3.69 -5.47 -1.89
C PRO A 171 -3.15 -4.81 -3.16
N GLY A 172 -1.85 -4.97 -3.45
CA GLY A 172 -1.21 -4.40 -4.62
C GLY A 172 -1.76 -4.98 -5.93
N MET A 173 -2.00 -6.30 -5.96
CA MET A 173 -2.64 -6.93 -7.11
C MET A 173 -4.14 -6.60 -7.18
N ALA A 174 -4.82 -6.54 -6.03
CA ALA A 174 -6.21 -6.16 -5.96
C ALA A 174 -6.45 -4.75 -6.53
N ILE A 175 -5.64 -3.75 -6.16
CA ILE A 175 -5.82 -2.38 -6.65
C ILE A 175 -5.54 -2.24 -8.16
N ILE A 176 -4.59 -3.00 -8.71
CA ILE A 176 -4.34 -3.07 -10.16
C ILE A 176 -5.60 -3.59 -10.88
N LYS A 177 -6.17 -4.68 -10.38
CA LYS A 177 -7.42 -5.28 -10.91
C LYS A 177 -8.61 -4.35 -10.77
N LEU A 178 -8.78 -3.70 -9.60
CA LEU A 178 -9.83 -2.70 -9.34
C LEU A 178 -9.75 -1.50 -10.28
N SER A 179 -8.54 -1.12 -10.65
CA SER A 179 -8.28 -0.04 -11.63
C SER A 179 -8.53 -0.50 -13.08
N GLY A 180 -8.95 -1.76 -13.27
CA GLY A 180 -9.33 -2.38 -14.54
C GLY A 180 -8.13 -2.75 -15.40
N TYR A 181 -6.96 -2.99 -14.81
CA TYR A 181 -5.82 -3.54 -15.53
C TYR A 181 -5.75 -5.05 -15.27
N ASP A 182 -5.66 -5.83 -16.34
CA ASP A 182 -5.51 -7.27 -16.26
C ASP A 182 -4.01 -7.61 -16.27
N MET A 183 -3.45 -7.90 -15.09
CA MET A 183 -2.04 -8.23 -14.94
C MET A 183 -1.89 -9.47 -14.06
N PRO A 184 -1.29 -10.57 -14.55
CA PRO A 184 -1.02 -11.74 -13.72
C PRO A 184 0.02 -11.45 -12.63
N ALA A 185 -0.21 -11.88 -11.40
CA ALA A 185 0.67 -11.71 -10.26
C ALA A 185 2.03 -12.39 -10.46
N LYS A 186 2.06 -13.59 -11.06
CA LYS A 186 3.27 -14.40 -11.28
C LYS A 186 4.50 -13.57 -11.72
N PRO A 187 4.49 -12.85 -12.86
CA PRO A 187 5.66 -12.10 -13.29
C PRO A 187 6.06 -10.98 -12.33
N ILE A 188 5.13 -10.32 -11.63
CA ILE A 188 5.48 -9.31 -10.62
C ILE A 188 6.19 -9.95 -9.44
N ILE A 189 5.57 -10.98 -8.85
CA ILE A 189 6.08 -11.63 -7.63
C ILE A 189 7.46 -12.22 -7.92
N SER A 190 7.63 -12.93 -9.04
CA SER A 190 8.92 -13.52 -9.40
C SER A 190 10.02 -12.47 -9.56
N ALA A 191 9.77 -11.35 -10.25
CA ALA A 191 10.83 -10.37 -10.47
C ALA A 191 11.13 -9.49 -9.25
N THR A 192 10.12 -9.17 -8.44
CA THR A 192 10.34 -8.46 -7.17
C THR A 192 11.13 -9.34 -6.19
N SER A 193 10.91 -10.65 -6.21
CA SER A 193 11.70 -11.60 -5.43
C SER A 193 13.15 -11.73 -5.94
N ILE A 194 13.36 -11.81 -7.26
CA ILE A 194 14.73 -11.79 -7.84
C ILE A 194 15.45 -10.49 -7.50
N ALA A 195 14.76 -9.35 -7.62
CA ALA A 195 15.34 -8.06 -7.25
C ALA A 195 15.66 -8.01 -5.75
N SER A 196 14.80 -8.55 -4.89
CA SER A 196 15.05 -8.67 -3.45
C SER A 196 16.29 -9.51 -3.15
N LEU A 197 16.48 -10.64 -3.84
CA LEU A 197 17.68 -11.47 -3.70
C LEU A 197 18.94 -10.71 -4.11
N ALA A 198 18.87 -9.95 -5.21
CA ALA A 198 20.01 -9.18 -5.71
C ALA A 198 20.47 -8.08 -4.72
N VAL A 199 19.56 -7.52 -3.93
CA VAL A 199 19.88 -6.45 -2.96
C VAL A 199 20.04 -6.96 -1.52
N ALA A 200 19.68 -8.22 -1.22
CA ALA A 200 19.67 -8.72 0.15
C ALA A 200 21.06 -8.63 0.81
N CYS A 201 22.12 -9.07 0.12
CA CYS A 201 23.50 -9.05 0.63
C CYS A 201 24.11 -7.64 0.77
N VAL A 202 23.38 -6.58 0.42
CA VAL A 202 23.79 -5.19 0.72
C VAL A 202 22.87 -4.52 1.74
N GLY A 203 22.10 -5.33 2.49
CA GLY A 203 21.13 -4.85 3.48
C GLY A 203 19.81 -4.38 2.87
N GLY A 204 19.57 -4.66 1.59
CA GLY A 204 18.32 -4.33 0.91
C GLY A 204 17.14 -5.11 1.48
N ILE A 205 16.15 -4.38 1.97
CA ILE A 205 14.90 -4.95 2.50
C ILE A 205 14.09 -5.55 1.36
N THR A 206 13.29 -6.58 1.66
CA THR A 206 12.38 -7.24 0.72
C THR A 206 11.55 -6.25 -0.09
N ILE A 207 11.58 -6.40 -1.42
CA ILE A 207 10.88 -5.58 -2.39
C ILE A 207 9.54 -6.23 -2.72
N VAL A 208 8.48 -5.44 -2.64
CA VAL A 208 7.08 -5.88 -2.81
C VAL A 208 6.28 -4.82 -3.57
N LEU A 209 4.99 -5.06 -3.80
CA LEU A 209 4.10 -4.06 -4.38
C LEU A 209 3.78 -2.94 -3.39
N ALA A 210 3.99 -1.70 -3.84
CA ALA A 210 3.71 -0.50 -3.06
C ALA A 210 2.22 -0.17 -3.15
N SER A 211 1.37 -0.94 -2.47
CA SER A 211 -0.10 -0.88 -2.65
C SER A 211 -0.70 0.52 -2.47
N ILE A 212 -0.21 1.28 -1.49
CA ILE A 212 -0.68 2.64 -1.20
C ILE A 212 -0.26 3.61 -2.32
N THR A 213 1.03 3.59 -2.69
CA THR A 213 1.55 4.40 -3.80
C THR A 213 0.92 4.02 -5.13
N ALA A 214 0.67 2.72 -5.35
CA ALA A 214 -0.03 2.22 -6.52
C ALA A 214 -1.45 2.76 -6.58
N ALA A 215 -2.18 2.84 -5.45
CA ALA A 215 -3.51 3.44 -5.41
C ALA A 215 -3.50 4.91 -5.86
N LEU A 216 -2.44 5.67 -5.53
CA LEU A 216 -2.23 7.03 -6.04
C LEU A 216 -1.93 7.04 -7.55
N CYS A 217 -0.98 6.22 -8.01
CA CYS A 217 -0.54 6.19 -9.40
C CYS A 217 -1.58 5.62 -10.37
N LEU A 218 -2.47 4.74 -9.89
CA LEU A 218 -3.55 4.14 -10.67
C LEU A 218 -4.80 5.02 -10.69
N GLY A 219 -4.91 6.01 -9.79
CA GLY A 219 -6.03 6.93 -9.69
C GLY A 219 -6.13 7.92 -10.87
N LYS A 220 -7.28 8.58 -10.99
CA LYS A 220 -7.51 9.61 -12.01
C LYS A 220 -6.64 10.86 -11.78
N ASP A 221 -6.22 11.09 -10.53
CA ASP A 221 -5.36 12.21 -10.14
C ASP A 221 -3.95 12.11 -10.74
N ALA A 222 -3.49 10.90 -11.11
CA ALA A 222 -2.20 10.72 -11.77
C ALA A 222 -2.23 11.14 -13.25
N HIS A 223 -3.28 10.72 -13.97
CA HIS A 223 -3.55 11.13 -15.34
C HIS A 223 -5.00 10.77 -15.70
N GLU A 224 -5.72 11.65 -16.41
CA GLU A 224 -7.10 11.39 -16.86
C GLU A 224 -7.16 10.13 -17.73
N LEU A 225 -6.37 10.12 -18.81
CA LEU A 225 -6.18 8.97 -19.69
C LEU A 225 -5.52 7.78 -18.98
N LYS A 226 -6.25 6.66 -18.93
CA LYS A 226 -5.82 5.42 -18.28
C LYS A 226 -4.54 4.85 -18.90
N GLU A 227 -4.38 4.93 -20.23
CA GLU A 227 -3.20 4.41 -20.91
C GLU A 227 -1.92 5.24 -20.67
N LYS A 228 -2.02 6.44 -20.08
CA LYS A 228 -0.87 7.30 -19.76
C LYS A 228 -0.44 7.25 -18.29
N ARG A 229 -1.20 6.58 -17.43
CA ARG A 229 -0.88 6.49 -15.99
C ARG A 229 0.44 5.78 -15.69
N TYR A 230 0.96 4.97 -16.61
CA TYR A 230 2.29 4.34 -16.47
C TYR A 230 3.42 5.37 -16.26
N ILE A 231 3.26 6.62 -16.72
CA ILE A 231 4.21 7.71 -16.50
C ILE A 231 4.43 7.94 -15.01
N ALA A 232 3.39 7.84 -14.18
CA ALA A 232 3.52 7.96 -12.72
C ALA A 232 4.43 6.85 -12.15
N GLY A 233 4.30 5.61 -12.65
CA GLY A 233 5.18 4.50 -12.24
C GLY A 233 6.63 4.64 -12.74
N VAL A 234 6.83 5.29 -13.90
CA VAL A 234 8.16 5.62 -14.42
C VAL A 234 8.81 6.71 -13.57
N ALA A 235 8.09 7.81 -13.32
CA ALA A 235 8.54 8.89 -12.46
C ALA A 235 8.88 8.38 -11.06
N ASN A 236 8.02 7.55 -10.45
CA ASN A 236 8.30 6.93 -9.16
C ASN A 236 9.63 6.14 -9.17
N GLY A 237 9.88 5.37 -10.23
CA GLY A 237 11.14 4.63 -10.37
C GLY A 237 12.36 5.55 -10.45
N LEU A 238 12.26 6.65 -11.20
CA LEU A 238 13.34 7.65 -11.29
C LEU A 238 13.59 8.33 -9.94
N PHE A 239 12.53 8.76 -9.25
CA PHE A 239 12.64 9.37 -7.92
C PHE A 239 13.15 8.39 -6.86
N TYR A 240 12.90 7.08 -7.00
CA TYR A 240 13.51 6.07 -6.13
C TYR A 240 15.01 5.91 -6.36
N ILE A 241 15.49 6.01 -7.61
CA ILE A 241 16.92 5.98 -7.89
C ILE A 241 17.60 7.23 -7.32
N LEU A 242 17.03 8.41 -7.57
CA LEU A 242 17.52 9.66 -6.99
C LEU A 242 17.48 9.59 -5.46
N GLY A 243 16.37 9.10 -4.89
CA GLY A 243 16.23 8.99 -3.46
C GLY A 243 17.15 7.95 -2.83
N GLY A 244 17.49 6.87 -3.54
CA GLY A 244 18.50 5.90 -3.10
C GLY A 244 19.90 6.50 -3.08
N LEU A 245 20.26 7.30 -4.09
CA LEU A 245 21.56 8.00 -4.15
C LEU A 245 21.70 9.05 -3.02
N PHE A 246 20.61 9.73 -2.69
CA PHE A 246 20.56 10.77 -1.64
C PHE A 246 19.80 10.31 -0.39
N ALA A 247 19.83 9.02 -0.06
CA ALA A 247 19.01 8.45 1.00
C ALA A 247 19.23 9.14 2.36
N GLY A 248 20.48 9.43 2.73
CA GLY A 248 20.81 10.18 3.96
C GLY A 248 20.22 11.59 3.96
N SER A 249 20.33 12.32 2.85
CA SER A 249 19.77 13.68 2.73
C SER A 249 18.24 13.69 2.75
N ILE A 250 17.57 12.69 2.18
CA ILE A 250 16.12 12.57 2.24
C ILE A 250 15.66 12.25 3.68
N VAL A 251 16.33 11.31 4.36
CA VAL A 251 16.03 11.00 5.76
C VAL A 251 16.18 12.24 6.63
N MET A 252 17.23 13.03 6.41
CA MET A 252 17.43 14.30 7.08
C MET A 252 16.30 15.29 6.80
N LEU A 253 15.91 15.47 5.53
CA LEU A 253 14.82 16.37 5.15
C LEU A 253 13.48 15.99 5.82
N PHE A 254 13.15 14.70 5.87
CA PHE A 254 11.96 14.24 6.58
C PHE A 254 12.09 14.38 8.11
N SER A 255 13.29 14.25 8.66
CA SER A 255 13.54 14.45 10.10
C SER A 255 13.38 15.91 10.53
N LEU A 256 13.60 16.87 9.63
CA LEU A 256 13.30 18.29 9.85
C LEU A 256 11.79 18.56 10.02
N MET A 257 10.94 17.74 9.37
CA MET A 257 9.49 17.95 9.35
C MET A 257 8.81 17.30 10.57
N PRO A 258 7.78 17.93 11.14
CA PRO A 258 6.92 17.28 12.13
C PRO A 258 6.26 16.02 11.58
N LYS A 259 6.15 14.98 12.40
CA LYS A 259 5.43 13.74 12.05
C LYS A 259 3.96 14.02 11.67
N GLU A 260 3.36 15.02 12.30
CA GLU A 260 1.99 15.48 12.04
C GLU A 260 1.83 16.02 10.62
N LEU A 261 2.82 16.77 10.11
CA LEU A 261 2.82 17.27 8.74
C LEU A 261 2.88 16.11 7.75
N ILE A 262 3.73 15.12 8.01
CA ILE A 262 3.87 13.93 7.15
C ILE A 262 2.55 13.14 7.14
N ALA A 263 1.93 12.94 8.29
CA ALA A 263 0.61 12.30 8.41
C ALA A 263 -0.46 13.08 7.64
N ALA A 264 -0.48 14.41 7.76
CA ALA A 264 -1.43 15.26 7.05
C ALA A 264 -1.23 15.20 5.52
N LEU A 265 0.01 15.23 5.03
CA LEU A 265 0.32 15.05 3.61
C LEU A 265 -0.18 13.71 3.09
N ALA A 266 0.09 12.63 3.83
CA ALA A 266 -0.31 11.28 3.42
C ALA A 266 -1.84 11.15 3.36
N GLY A 267 -2.56 11.62 4.39
CA GLY A 267 -4.01 11.56 4.43
C GLY A 267 -4.66 12.39 3.32
N LEU A 268 -4.22 13.63 3.12
CA LEU A 268 -4.74 14.50 2.05
C LEU A 268 -4.50 13.91 0.65
N ALA A 269 -3.30 13.35 0.41
CA ALA A 269 -2.98 12.69 -0.86
C ALA A 269 -3.89 11.49 -1.15
N LEU A 270 -4.31 10.75 -0.13
CA LEU A 270 -5.05 9.50 -0.28
C LEU A 270 -6.57 9.68 -0.27
N LEU A 271 -7.11 10.88 -0.01
CA LEU A 271 -8.56 11.14 0.00
C LEU A 271 -9.26 10.67 -1.28
N GLY A 272 -8.67 10.92 -2.46
CA GLY A 272 -9.25 10.48 -3.75
C GLY A 272 -9.30 8.96 -3.89
N ALA A 273 -8.24 8.27 -3.46
CA ALA A 273 -8.17 6.82 -3.46
C ALA A 273 -9.14 6.20 -2.44
N ILE A 274 -9.29 6.78 -1.25
CA ILE A 274 -10.27 6.37 -0.24
C ILE A 274 -11.69 6.47 -0.80
N ALA A 275 -12.06 7.65 -1.32
CA ALA A 275 -13.40 7.88 -1.88
C ALA A 275 -13.73 6.90 -3.02
N THR A 276 -12.76 6.65 -3.92
CA THR A 276 -12.94 5.70 -5.02
C THR A 276 -13.17 4.27 -4.51
N ASN A 277 -12.36 3.79 -3.56
CA ASN A 277 -12.49 2.43 -3.06
C ASN A 277 -13.77 2.23 -2.22
N ILE A 278 -14.19 3.21 -1.43
CA ILE A 278 -15.48 3.17 -0.72
C ILE A 278 -16.63 3.12 -1.72
N SER A 279 -16.59 3.94 -2.77
CA SER A 279 -17.61 3.94 -3.81
C SER A 279 -17.74 2.59 -4.52
N VAL A 280 -16.62 1.93 -4.85
CA VAL A 280 -16.62 0.59 -5.45
C VAL A 280 -17.11 -0.46 -4.45
N ALA A 281 -16.64 -0.43 -3.21
CA ALA A 281 -17.03 -1.37 -2.16
C ALA A 281 -18.56 -1.36 -1.93
N MET A 282 -19.17 -0.18 -1.93
CA MET A 282 -20.60 -0.01 -1.70
C MET A 282 -21.45 -0.07 -2.99
N GLY A 283 -20.83 -0.29 -4.14
CA GLY A 283 -21.49 -0.19 -5.45
C GLY A 283 -22.59 -1.22 -5.67
N LYS A 284 -22.35 -2.50 -5.37
CA LYS A 284 -23.32 -3.59 -5.58
C LYS A 284 -24.03 -3.96 -4.29
N GLU A 285 -25.34 -3.76 -4.26
CA GLU A 285 -26.18 -4.01 -3.07
C GLU A 285 -26.03 -5.42 -2.49
N SER A 286 -26.02 -6.45 -3.34
CA SER A 286 -25.86 -7.85 -2.94
C SER A 286 -24.52 -8.20 -2.29
N GLN A 287 -23.53 -7.31 -2.38
CA GLN A 287 -22.15 -7.50 -1.90
C GLN A 287 -21.79 -6.53 -0.77
N ARG A 288 -22.67 -5.57 -0.44
CA ARG A 288 -22.37 -4.45 0.49
C ARG A 288 -21.96 -4.93 1.86
N ASP A 289 -22.69 -5.89 2.43
CA ASP A 289 -22.41 -6.39 3.78
C ASP A 289 -21.02 -7.02 3.85
N ALA A 290 -20.67 -7.87 2.88
CA ALA A 290 -19.36 -8.49 2.81
C ALA A 290 -18.24 -7.45 2.66
N ALA A 291 -18.44 -6.46 1.79
CA ALA A 291 -17.49 -5.38 1.57
C ALA A 291 -17.33 -4.47 2.80
N LEU A 292 -18.43 -4.17 3.50
CA LEU A 292 -18.45 -3.37 4.73
C LEU A 292 -17.72 -4.08 5.86
N ILE A 293 -18.00 -5.38 6.06
CA ILE A 293 -17.29 -6.20 7.06
C ILE A 293 -15.80 -6.24 6.74
N THR A 294 -15.43 -6.44 5.48
CA THR A 294 -14.02 -6.40 5.03
C THR A 294 -13.38 -5.06 5.35
N PHE A 295 -14.06 -3.96 5.06
CA PHE A 295 -13.61 -2.61 5.32
C PHE A 295 -13.35 -2.38 6.80
N LEU A 296 -14.32 -2.68 7.66
CA LEU A 296 -14.21 -2.48 9.12
C LEU A 296 -13.12 -3.37 9.73
N ALA A 297 -13.08 -4.66 9.36
CA ALA A 297 -12.07 -5.59 9.82
C ALA A 297 -10.66 -5.14 9.42
N THR A 298 -10.48 -4.67 8.18
CA THR A 298 -9.18 -4.18 7.71
C THR A 298 -8.79 -2.87 8.41
N ALA A 299 -9.73 -1.94 8.55
CA ALA A 299 -9.53 -0.64 9.19
C ALA A 299 -9.19 -0.76 10.69
N SER A 300 -9.71 -1.79 11.37
CA SER A 300 -9.55 -1.98 12.81
C SER A 300 -8.10 -2.10 13.31
N GLY A 301 -7.15 -2.45 12.42
CA GLY A 301 -5.78 -2.75 12.82
C GLY A 301 -5.64 -4.05 13.62
N MET A 302 -6.65 -4.92 13.60
CA MET A 302 -6.61 -6.23 14.27
C MET A 302 -5.38 -7.05 13.86
N HIS A 303 -4.71 -7.64 14.84
CA HIS A 303 -3.66 -8.63 14.66
C HIS A 303 -4.04 -9.93 15.36
N PHE A 304 -4.13 -11.02 14.61
CA PHE A 304 -4.50 -12.33 15.14
C PHE A 304 -3.65 -13.43 14.48
N LEU A 305 -3.12 -14.34 15.31
CA LEU A 305 -2.22 -15.44 14.87
C LEU A 305 -1.02 -14.97 14.01
N GLY A 306 -0.47 -13.79 14.30
CA GLY A 306 0.66 -13.23 13.54
C GLY A 306 0.31 -12.69 12.15
N LEU A 307 -0.97 -12.63 11.79
CA LEU A 307 -1.45 -12.09 10.52
C LEU A 307 -2.09 -10.72 10.71
N SER A 308 -1.98 -9.88 9.67
CA SER A 308 -2.48 -8.51 9.69
C SER A 308 -4.00 -8.43 9.51
N SER A 309 -4.55 -7.26 9.84
CA SER A 309 -5.98 -6.96 9.63
C SER A 309 -6.40 -7.09 8.16
N VAL A 310 -5.46 -6.91 7.24
CA VAL A 310 -5.67 -7.07 5.79
C VAL A 310 -6.00 -8.52 5.42
N PHE A 311 -5.22 -9.47 5.96
CA PHE A 311 -5.46 -10.91 5.73
C PHE A 311 -6.84 -11.29 6.26
N TRP A 312 -7.07 -11.01 7.55
CA TRP A 312 -8.31 -11.39 8.21
C TRP A 312 -9.52 -10.65 7.65
N GLY A 313 -9.35 -9.40 7.27
CA GLY A 313 -10.38 -8.61 6.60
C GLY A 313 -10.89 -9.31 5.34
N ILE A 314 -9.98 -9.76 4.48
CA ILE A 314 -10.37 -10.56 3.30
C ILE A 314 -11.00 -11.89 3.70
N CYS A 315 -10.40 -12.65 4.62
CA CYS A 315 -10.96 -13.95 5.01
C CYS A 315 -12.39 -13.83 5.53
N ILE A 316 -12.62 -12.91 6.46
CA ILE A 316 -13.96 -12.64 7.03
C ILE A 316 -14.89 -12.11 5.94
N GLY A 317 -14.41 -11.22 5.09
CA GLY A 317 -15.13 -10.68 3.94
C GLY A 317 -15.60 -11.74 2.95
N LEU A 318 -14.73 -12.69 2.61
CA LEU A 318 -15.04 -13.83 1.74
C LEU A 318 -16.05 -14.76 2.40
N VAL A 319 -15.88 -15.08 3.68
CA VAL A 319 -16.85 -15.88 4.43
C VAL A 319 -18.23 -15.21 4.42
N ALA A 320 -18.29 -13.91 4.71
CA ALA A 320 -19.53 -13.13 4.63
C ALA A 320 -20.11 -13.13 3.20
N HIS A 321 -19.27 -12.95 2.19
CA HIS A 321 -19.69 -13.00 0.78
C HIS A 321 -20.35 -14.34 0.44
N PHE A 322 -19.71 -15.47 0.78
CA PHE A 322 -20.24 -16.79 0.47
C PHE A 322 -21.52 -17.10 1.23
N LEU A 323 -21.60 -16.76 2.52
CA LEU A 323 -22.79 -17.00 3.34
C LEU A 323 -23.99 -16.17 2.86
N LEU A 324 -23.76 -14.89 2.51
CA LEU A 324 -24.84 -13.98 2.11
C LEU A 324 -25.25 -14.12 0.65
N SER A 325 -24.31 -14.51 -0.23
CA SER A 325 -24.60 -14.72 -1.66
C SER A 325 -25.45 -15.97 -1.91
N GLN A 326 -25.38 -16.99 -1.05
CA GLN A 326 -26.18 -18.22 -1.21
C GLN A 326 -27.70 -17.98 -1.15
N LYS A 327 -28.16 -16.96 -0.43
CA LYS A 327 -29.60 -16.67 -0.29
C LYS A 327 -30.24 -16.15 -1.60
N ASN A 328 -29.50 -15.41 -2.42
CA ASN A 328 -30.00 -14.85 -3.68
C ASN A 328 -30.13 -15.86 -4.82
N ARG A 329 -29.52 -17.05 -4.69
CA ARG A 329 -29.60 -18.11 -5.71
C ARG A 329 -30.88 -18.95 -5.60
N ASN A 330 -31.58 -18.84 -4.47
CA ASN A 330 -32.83 -19.58 -4.17
C ASN A 330 -34.11 -18.73 -4.36
N ALA A 331 -34.00 -17.50 -4.87
CA ALA A 331 -35.17 -16.71 -5.25
C ALA A 331 -35.74 -17.27 -6.56
N VAL A 332 -36.77 -18.10 -6.45
CA VAL A 332 -37.55 -18.66 -7.56
C VAL A 332 -38.02 -17.52 -8.47
N PRO A 333 -37.88 -17.62 -9.82
CA PRO A 333 -38.48 -16.64 -10.71
C PRO A 333 -39.99 -16.70 -10.53
N VAL A 334 -40.57 -15.60 -10.04
CA VAL A 334 -42.02 -15.42 -10.04
C VAL A 334 -42.47 -15.50 -11.49
N THR A 335 -43.11 -16.61 -11.85
CA THR A 335 -43.79 -16.79 -13.13
C THR A 335 -44.78 -15.66 -13.28
N ALA A 336 -44.52 -14.75 -14.21
CA ALA A 336 -45.48 -13.76 -14.65
C ALA A 336 -46.66 -14.52 -15.26
N SER A 337 -47.74 -14.65 -14.50
CA SER A 337 -49.01 -15.19 -15.00
C SER A 337 -49.59 -14.22 -16.02
N ASP A 338 -49.90 -14.76 -17.19
CA ASP A 338 -50.76 -14.20 -18.22
C ASP A 338 -51.87 -13.29 -17.67
N SER A 339 -51.92 -12.05 -18.14
CA SER A 339 -53.19 -11.33 -18.28
C SER A 339 -53.32 -10.78 -19.70
N LYS A 340 -53.52 -11.70 -20.66
CA LYS A 340 -54.39 -11.42 -21.80
C LYS A 340 -55.84 -11.53 -21.33
N ARG A 341 -56.61 -10.44 -21.44
CA ARG A 341 -58.09 -10.27 -21.40
C ARG A 341 -58.33 -8.87 -20.81
N VAL A 342 -59.05 -7.92 -21.42
CA VAL A 342 -59.88 -7.79 -22.63
C VAL A 342 -59.72 -6.33 -23.08
#